data_AF-A0A803Q3S4-F1
#
_entry.id   AF-A0A803Q3S4-F1
#
_cell.length_a   1.000
_cell.length_b   1.000
_cell.length_c   1.000
_cell.angle_alpha   90.00
_cell.angle_beta   90.00
_cell.angle_gamma   90.00
#
_symmetry.space_group_name_H-M   'P 1'
#
loop_
_entity.id
_entity.type
_entity.pdbx_description
1 polymer ?
#
loop_
_entity_poly.entity_id
_entity_poly.type
_entity_poly.pdbx_seq_one_letter_code
_entity_poly.pdbx_strand_id
1 'polypeptide(L)'
;MLDGAVKRVVVRPRKSRTKAEKEDEEEVLVIEGIEFDRSLPVKFDVYVNDVDDVMGGPDTAEFAGSFANVPHGQRRGSSKTMKTGLNLGISDLLEEVGADDDDSVVVTLVPKFGEGQITVQGIGIKLQG
;
A
#
# COMPACT_ATOMS: atom_id res chain seq x y z
N MET A 1 -7.35 -8.93 7.48
CA MET A 1 -6.23 -9.37 8.34
C MET A 1 -5.08 -9.74 7.41
N LEU A 2 -3.83 -9.51 7.81
CA LEU A 2 -2.65 -9.92 7.04
C LEU A 2 -2.02 -11.15 7.72
N ASP A 3 -2.54 -12.32 7.39
CA ASP A 3 -2.07 -13.66 7.80
C ASP A 3 -1.19 -14.35 6.74
N GLY A 4 -0.78 -13.57 5.75
CA GLY A 4 0.04 -13.96 4.61
C GLY A 4 0.09 -12.83 3.59
N ALA A 5 0.73 -13.08 2.45
CA ALA A 5 0.71 -12.13 1.34
C ALA A 5 -0.71 -12.01 0.76
N VAL A 6 -1.20 -10.78 0.61
CA VAL A 6 -2.54 -10.51 0.05
C VAL A 6 -2.40 -9.66 -1.20
N LYS A 7 -2.99 -10.11 -2.30
CA LYS A 7 -3.12 -9.35 -3.55
C LYS A 7 -4.52 -8.73 -3.65
N ARG A 8 -4.61 -7.49 -4.14
CA ARG A 8 -5.87 -6.78 -4.41
C ARG A 8 -5.77 -5.98 -5.70
N VAL A 9 -6.76 -6.12 -6.56
CA VAL A 9 -6.96 -5.23 -7.70
C VAL A 9 -7.55 -3.91 -7.18
N VAL A 10 -6.92 -2.80 -7.53
CA VAL A 10 -7.30 -1.46 -7.09
C VAL A 10 -7.50 -0.57 -8.31
N VAL A 11 -8.71 -0.02 -8.44
CA VAL A 11 -9.07 0.87 -9.56
C VAL A 11 -8.38 2.21 -9.39
N ARG A 12 -7.82 2.71 -10.50
CA ARG A 12 -7.18 4.03 -10.56
C ARG A 12 -8.22 5.12 -10.82
N PRO A 13 -8.00 6.35 -10.32
CA PRO A 13 -8.90 7.46 -10.58
C PRO A 13 -8.84 7.94 -12.04
N ARG A 14 -7.66 7.85 -12.67
CA ARG A 14 -7.40 8.23 -14.06
C ARG A 14 -6.23 7.39 -14.61
N LYS A 15 -6.19 7.22 -15.93
CA LYS A 15 -5.10 6.58 -16.68
C LYS A 15 -4.53 7.52 -17.74
N SER A 16 -3.35 7.20 -18.24
CA SER A 16 -2.64 7.90 -19.32
C SER A 16 -2.54 9.41 -19.08
N ARG A 17 -2.17 9.79 -17.85
CA ARG A 17 -2.05 11.20 -17.47
C ARG A 17 -0.87 11.84 -18.19
N THR A 18 -1.00 13.09 -18.59
CA THR A 18 0.10 13.87 -19.15
C THR A 18 1.14 14.18 -18.09
N LYS A 19 2.39 14.46 -18.49
CA LYS A 19 3.46 14.85 -17.54
C LYS A 19 3.07 16.04 -16.67
N ALA A 20 2.42 17.05 -17.24
CA ALA A 20 1.93 18.21 -16.49
C ALA A 20 0.89 17.82 -15.43
N GLU A 21 -0.06 16.93 -15.76
CA GLU A 21 -1.03 16.43 -14.76
C GLU A 21 -0.38 15.62 -13.64
N LYS A 22 0.73 14.92 -13.92
CA LYS A 22 1.50 14.18 -12.89
C LYS A 22 2.32 15.12 -12.01
N GLU A 23 2.82 16.22 -12.57
CA GLU A 23 3.50 17.28 -11.81
C GLU A 23 2.53 18.08 -10.92
N ASP A 24 1.29 18.28 -11.38
CA ASP A 24 0.24 19.00 -10.65
C ASP A 24 -0.43 18.15 -9.56
N GLU A 25 -0.63 16.84 -9.81
CA GLU A 25 -1.28 15.93 -8.88
C GLU A 25 -0.54 14.58 -8.79
N GLU A 26 -0.21 14.14 -7.58
CA GLU A 26 0.36 12.82 -7.34
C GLU A 26 -0.74 11.76 -7.27
N GLU A 27 -0.57 10.62 -7.95
CA GLU A 27 -1.36 9.42 -7.66
C GLU A 27 -0.84 8.77 -6.38
N VAL A 28 -1.69 8.74 -5.35
CA VAL A 28 -1.34 8.25 -4.01
C VAL A 28 -2.11 6.98 -3.71
N LEU A 29 -1.39 5.89 -3.47
CA LEU A 29 -1.91 4.67 -2.88
C LEU A 29 -2.18 4.88 -1.38
N VAL A 30 -3.43 4.69 -0.98
CA VAL A 30 -3.91 4.87 0.38
C VAL A 30 -4.28 3.52 0.98
N ILE A 31 -3.63 3.17 2.09
CA ILE A 31 -3.97 2.01 2.91
C ILE A 31 -4.62 2.53 4.20
N GLU A 32 -5.91 2.25 4.36
CA GLU A 32 -6.73 2.80 5.42
C GLU A 32 -6.99 1.80 6.54
N GLY A 33 -7.12 2.33 7.75
CA GLY A 33 -7.52 1.56 8.93
C GLY A 33 -6.55 0.41 9.25
N ILE A 34 -5.25 0.68 9.15
CA ILE A 34 -4.20 -0.21 9.64
C ILE A 34 -4.32 -0.25 11.17
N GLU A 35 -4.76 -1.39 11.70
CA GLU A 35 -4.91 -1.62 13.15
C GLU A 35 -3.99 -2.76 13.62
N PHE A 36 -3.32 -2.54 14.75
CA PHE A 36 -2.37 -3.47 15.37
C PHE A 36 -2.10 -3.12 16.84
N ASP A 37 -1.46 -4.03 17.60
CA ASP A 37 -0.95 -3.73 18.94
C ASP A 37 0.41 -2.99 18.85
N ARG A 38 0.46 -1.76 19.34
CA ARG A 38 1.65 -0.88 19.25
C ARG A 38 2.86 -1.38 20.05
N SER A 39 2.64 -2.29 20.99
CA SER A 39 3.70 -2.93 21.77
C SER A 39 4.41 -4.05 21.02
N LEU A 40 3.89 -4.46 19.85
CA LEU A 40 4.47 -5.49 19.00
C LEU A 40 5.21 -4.88 17.80
N PRO A 41 6.30 -5.50 17.35
CA PRO A 41 6.92 -5.11 16.10
C PRO A 41 6.02 -5.56 14.95
N VAL A 42 5.66 -4.62 14.09
CA VAL A 42 4.82 -4.86 12.92
C VAL A 42 5.54 -4.30 11.71
N LYS A 43 5.61 -5.07 10.62
CA LYS A 43 6.10 -4.58 9.34
C LYS A 43 5.40 -5.32 8.22
N PHE A 44 4.99 -4.59 7.20
CA PHE A 44 4.63 -5.17 5.92
C PHE A 44 5.16 -4.28 4.79
N ASP A 45 5.51 -4.93 3.69
CA ASP A 45 5.97 -4.28 2.47
C ASP A 45 4.81 -4.22 1.46
N VAL A 46 4.82 -3.18 0.63
CA VAL A 46 3.79 -2.88 -0.35
C VAL A 46 4.43 -2.91 -1.74
N TYR A 47 3.83 -3.68 -2.64
CA TYR A 47 4.23 -3.78 -4.02
C TYR A 47 3.07 -3.44 -4.93
N VAL A 48 3.38 -2.90 -6.11
CA VAL A 48 2.43 -2.60 -7.18
C VAL A 48 2.88 -3.32 -8.43
N ASN A 49 1.92 -3.91 -9.16
CA ASN A 49 2.13 -4.63 -10.41
C ASN A 49 1.06 -4.22 -11.41
N ASP A 50 1.34 -4.45 -12.69
CA ASP A 50 0.37 -4.49 -13.78
C ASP A 50 -0.76 -5.52 -13.48
N VAL A 51 -1.96 -5.24 -13.99
CA VAL A 51 -3.14 -6.11 -13.96
C VAL A 51 -2.99 -7.40 -14.73
N ASP A 52 -2.15 -7.45 -15.77
CA ASP A 52 -1.91 -8.67 -16.53
C ASP A 52 -1.03 -9.67 -15.74
N ASP A 53 -0.41 -9.21 -14.65
CA ASP A 53 0.49 -9.97 -13.81
C ASP A 53 -0.19 -10.66 -12.60
N VAL A 54 -1.51 -10.86 -12.65
CA VAL A 54 -2.20 -11.68 -11.62
C VAL A 54 -1.62 -13.11 -11.57
N MET A 55 -1.04 -13.57 -12.68
CA MET A 55 -0.46 -14.91 -12.88
C MET A 55 1.06 -14.95 -13.03
N GLY A 56 1.74 -13.83 -13.27
CA GLY A 56 3.18 -13.83 -13.56
C GLY A 56 4.06 -13.70 -12.33
N GLY A 57 5.34 -14.00 -12.56
CA GLY A 57 6.32 -14.30 -11.53
C GLY A 57 6.82 -13.07 -10.76
N PRO A 58 7.72 -13.27 -9.78
CA PRO A 58 8.26 -12.21 -8.92
C PRO A 58 8.99 -11.07 -9.66
N ASP A 59 9.27 -11.21 -10.95
CA ASP A 59 9.91 -10.18 -11.79
C ASP A 59 8.95 -9.02 -12.12
N THR A 60 7.64 -9.21 -11.86
CA THR A 60 6.47 -8.30 -12.00
C THR A 60 6.41 -7.06 -11.10
N ALA A 61 7.03 -7.21 -9.92
CA ALA A 61 6.59 -6.53 -8.72
C ALA A 61 7.51 -5.40 -8.31
N GLU A 62 7.04 -4.16 -8.43
CA GLU A 62 7.80 -2.99 -8.02
C GLU A 62 7.46 -2.58 -6.59
N PHE A 63 8.50 -2.26 -5.82
CA PHE A 63 8.38 -1.92 -4.41
C PHE A 63 7.90 -0.47 -4.24
N ALA A 64 6.69 -0.31 -3.72
CA ALA A 64 6.09 1.01 -3.47
C ALA A 64 6.44 1.58 -2.09
N GLY A 65 6.71 0.72 -1.10
CA GLY A 65 7.08 1.17 0.24
C GLY A 65 6.80 0.16 1.35
N SER A 66 6.94 0.61 2.59
CA SER A 66 6.70 -0.22 3.78
C SER A 66 5.91 0.53 4.84
N PHE A 67 5.11 -0.21 5.59
CA PHE A 67 4.68 0.20 6.92
C PHE A 67 5.55 -0.48 7.98
N ALA A 68 5.97 0.25 9.01
CA ALA A 68 6.68 -0.31 10.15
C ALA A 68 6.25 0.35 11.46
N ASN A 69 6.01 -0.47 12.48
CA ASN A 69 5.88 -0.06 13.87
C ASN A 69 7.05 -0.61 14.68
N VAL A 70 7.75 0.30 15.36
CA VAL A 70 8.71 -0.05 16.40
C VAL A 70 7.94 -0.13 17.73
N PRO A 71 8.09 -1.23 18.51
CA PRO A 71 7.47 -1.35 19.83
C PRO A 71 7.76 -0.13 20.70
N HIS A 72 6.72 0.49 21.24
CA HIS A 72 6.89 1.62 22.14
C HIS A 72 5.91 1.63 23.30
N GLY A 73 6.39 2.18 24.42
CA GLY A 73 5.70 2.18 25.70
C GLY A 73 4.43 3.05 25.69
N GLN A 74 3.51 2.67 26.57
CA GLN A 74 2.20 3.30 26.71
C GLN A 74 2.19 4.33 27.85
N ARG A 75 1.49 5.46 27.70
CA ARG A 75 1.07 6.27 28.85
C ARG A 75 -0.05 5.54 29.61
N ARG A 76 -0.05 5.60 30.93
CA ARG A 76 -1.07 4.95 31.77
C ARG A 76 -2.48 5.38 31.31
N GLY A 77 -3.29 4.43 30.87
CA GLY A 77 -4.69 4.66 30.45
C GLY A 77 -4.98 4.77 28.95
N SER A 78 -3.99 4.74 28.05
CA SER A 78 -4.28 4.71 26.60
C SER A 78 -4.53 3.28 26.06
N SER A 79 -5.10 3.18 24.86
CA SER A 79 -5.30 1.87 24.19
C SER A 79 -3.96 1.28 23.73
N LYS A 80 -3.87 -0.05 23.78
CA LYS A 80 -2.78 -0.83 23.15
C LYS A 80 -2.93 -0.89 21.64
N THR A 81 -4.16 -0.87 21.16
CA THR A 81 -4.49 -0.86 19.73
C THR A 81 -4.18 0.52 19.15
N MET A 82 -3.39 0.55 18.10
CA MET A 82 -3.14 1.73 17.27
C MET A 82 -3.93 1.58 15.98
N LYS A 83 -4.53 2.68 15.51
CA LYS A 83 -5.18 2.79 14.21
C LYS A 83 -4.50 3.89 13.41
N THR A 84 -4.08 3.60 12.19
CA THR A 84 -3.39 4.56 11.31
C THR A 84 -3.68 4.26 9.85
N GLY A 85 -3.13 5.06 8.94
CA GLY A 85 -3.05 4.76 7.52
C GLY A 85 -1.63 4.90 7.00
N LEU A 86 -1.43 4.51 5.74
CA LEU A 86 -0.21 4.71 4.97
C LEU A 86 -0.58 5.32 3.61
N ASN A 87 0.16 6.34 3.20
CA ASN A 87 0.04 6.97 1.88
C ASN A 87 1.39 6.81 1.16
N LEU A 88 1.35 6.32 -0.08
CA LEU A 88 2.54 6.13 -0.93
C LEU A 88 2.27 6.82 -2.27
N GLY A 89 3.15 7.73 -2.68
CA GLY A 89 3.13 8.26 -4.04
C GLY A 89 3.57 7.16 -5.01
N ILE A 90 2.83 6.99 -6.09
CA ILE A 90 3.03 5.92 -7.08
C ILE A 90 3.03 6.44 -8.52
N SER A 91 3.00 7.76 -8.78
CA SER A 91 2.95 8.28 -10.16
C SER A 91 4.10 7.77 -11.02
N ASP A 92 5.34 7.91 -10.50
CA ASP A 92 6.55 7.47 -11.20
C ASP A 92 6.56 5.93 -11.31
N LEU A 93 6.19 5.25 -10.23
CA LEU A 93 6.15 3.79 -10.17
C LEU A 93 5.22 3.20 -11.23
N LEU A 94 4.06 3.84 -11.50
CA LEU A 94 3.13 3.40 -12.54
C LEU A 94 3.74 3.47 -13.94
N GLU A 95 4.67 4.40 -14.20
CA GLU A 95 5.43 4.44 -15.45
C GLU A 95 6.48 3.33 -15.51
N GLU A 96 7.15 3.05 -14.39
CA GLU A 96 8.20 2.02 -14.29
C GLU A 96 7.66 0.61 -14.54
N VAL A 97 6.49 0.28 -13.97
CA VAL A 97 5.82 -1.01 -14.20
C VAL A 97 5.02 -1.07 -15.50
N GLY A 98 4.98 0.02 -16.27
CA GLY A 98 4.26 0.09 -17.54
C GLY A 98 2.74 0.07 -17.44
N ALA A 99 2.17 0.41 -16.27
CA ALA A 99 0.73 0.37 -16.00
C ALA A 99 0.03 1.73 -16.18
N ASP A 100 0.66 2.70 -16.87
CA ASP A 100 0.12 4.05 -16.96
C ASP A 100 -1.21 4.11 -17.74
N ASP A 101 -1.44 3.25 -18.72
CA ASP A 101 -2.67 3.13 -19.50
C ASP A 101 -3.69 2.12 -18.95
N ASP A 102 -3.41 1.51 -17.80
CA ASP A 102 -4.32 0.58 -17.14
C ASP A 102 -5.37 1.28 -16.27
N ASP A 103 -6.59 0.74 -16.27
CA ASP A 103 -7.69 1.23 -15.41
C ASP A 103 -7.53 0.81 -13.94
N SER A 104 -6.67 -0.17 -13.66
CA SER A 104 -6.42 -0.66 -12.30
C SER A 104 -5.00 -1.20 -12.18
N VAL A 105 -4.57 -1.51 -10.96
CA VAL A 105 -3.29 -2.18 -10.68
C VAL A 105 -3.46 -3.25 -9.61
N VAL A 106 -2.51 -4.18 -9.52
CA VAL A 106 -2.47 -5.20 -8.47
C VAL A 106 -1.56 -4.73 -7.34
N VAL A 107 -2.16 -4.41 -6.19
CA VAL A 107 -1.46 -4.09 -4.95
C VAL A 107 -1.24 -5.35 -4.14
N THR A 108 0.00 -5.62 -3.76
CA THR A 108 0.38 -6.75 -2.91
C THR A 108 0.89 -6.26 -1.56
N LEU A 109 0.28 -6.73 -0.47
CA LEU A 109 0.74 -6.49 0.90
C LEU A 109 1.44 -7.75 1.41
N VAL A 110 2.70 -7.62 1.82
CA VAL A 110 3.53 -8.75 2.28
C VAL A 110 3.91 -8.52 3.74
N PRO A 111 3.28 -9.19 4.73
CA PRO A 111 3.71 -9.11 6.11
C PRO A 111 5.13 -9.67 6.26
N LYS A 112 5.98 -8.95 6.99
CA LYS A 112 7.35 -9.35 7.35
C LYS A 112 7.46 -9.64 8.84
N PHE A 113 6.74 -8.89 9.68
CA PHE A 113 6.64 -9.10 11.12
C PHE A 113 5.23 -8.77 11.60
N GLY A 114 4.73 -9.50 12.60
CA GLY A 114 3.37 -9.30 13.13
C GLY A 114 2.27 -9.89 12.23
N GLU A 115 2.57 -10.96 11.49
CA GLU A 115 1.58 -11.71 10.73
C GLU A 115 0.41 -12.16 11.63
N GLY A 116 -0.82 -12.03 11.13
CA GLY A 116 -2.05 -12.25 11.89
C GLY A 116 -2.37 -11.18 12.94
N GLN A 117 -1.49 -10.19 13.17
CA GLN A 117 -1.68 -9.11 14.15
C GLN A 117 -2.04 -7.77 13.51
N ILE A 118 -2.15 -7.73 12.17
CA ILE A 118 -2.41 -6.52 11.39
C ILE A 118 -3.76 -6.69 10.69
N THR A 119 -4.64 -5.70 10.84
CA THR A 119 -5.84 -5.58 10.01
C THR A 119 -5.78 -4.31 9.18
N VAL A 120 -6.23 -4.40 7.94
CA VAL A 120 -6.36 -3.28 7.00
C VAL A 120 -7.83 -3.20 6.63
N GLN A 121 -8.40 -1.99 6.66
CA GLN A 121 -9.82 -1.76 6.36
C GLN A 121 -10.05 -1.50 4.87
N GLY A 122 -9.15 -0.73 4.24
CA GLY A 122 -9.31 -0.32 2.84
C GLY A 122 -7.98 -0.14 2.14
N ILE A 123 -8.00 -0.31 0.82
CA ILE A 123 -6.90 0.02 -0.09
C ILE A 123 -7.54 0.74 -1.28
N GLY A 124 -7.01 1.90 -1.66
CA GLY A 124 -7.51 2.71 -2.77
C GLY A 124 -6.44 3.64 -3.34
N ILE A 125 -6.70 4.24 -4.49
CA ILE A 125 -5.82 5.25 -5.10
C ILE A 125 -6.60 6.55 -5.26
N LYS A 126 -5.95 7.68 -4.98
CA LYS A 126 -6.52 9.02 -5.15
C LYS A 126 -5.50 9.96 -5.78
N LEU A 127 -6.00 11.04 -6.37
CA LEU A 127 -5.17 12.16 -6.81
C LEU A 127 -4.97 13.14 -5.64
N GLN A 128 -3.75 13.62 -5.46
CA GLN A 128 -3.38 14.58 -4.42
C GLN A 128 -2.42 15.64 -4.97
N GLY A 129 -2.89 16.89 -5.06
CA GLY A 129 -2.05 18.08 -5.30
C GLY A 129 -1.60 18.77 -4.01
#